data_AF-B4SDF6-F1
#
_entry.id   AF-B4SDF6-F1
#
_cell.length_a   1.000
_cell.length_b   1.000
_cell.length_c   1.000
_cell.angle_alpha   90.00
_cell.angle_beta   90.00
_cell.angle_gamma   90.00
#
_symmetry.space_group_name_H-M   'P 1'
#
loop_
_entity.id
_entity.type
_entity.pdbx_description
1 polymer ?
#
loop_
_entity_poly.entity_id
_entity_poly.type
_entity_poly.pdbx_seq_one_letter_code
_entity_poly.pdbx_strand_id
1 'polypeptide(L)'
;MKSFFVFFLFAFVIAGCSPHAGDGSDGRVAAVVNGVEITQREVDFLYQRASAPGASESVKRDQRRSILAGLVRAELLAQQAAKMKLDQSPEFPIALYNARRGVLAGLAEAKIVSTAKPLSQETIQTVVA
;
A
#
# COMPACT_ATOMS: atom_id res chain seq x y z
N MET A 1 61.40 -18.71 20.73
CA MET A 1 61.09 -17.37 21.24
C MET A 1 59.87 -16.89 20.49
N LYS A 2 58.69 -17.15 21.07
CA LYS A 2 57.90 -16.17 21.83
C LYS A 2 57.04 -15.34 20.88
N SER A 3 55.79 -15.82 20.76
CA SER A 3 54.58 -15.02 20.80
C SER A 3 54.79 -13.52 20.59
N PHE A 4 54.64 -13.04 19.36
CA PHE A 4 54.38 -11.61 19.18
C PHE A 4 53.50 -11.25 17.98
N PHE A 5 53.20 -12.19 17.07
CA PHE A 5 52.37 -11.88 15.91
C PHE A 5 50.90 -12.31 16.04
N VAL A 6 50.46 -12.64 17.26
CA VAL A 6 49.05 -12.96 17.59
C VAL A 6 48.19 -11.67 17.71
N PHE A 7 48.78 -10.49 17.54
CA PHE A 7 48.08 -9.20 17.72
C PHE A 7 47.45 -8.61 16.45
N PHE A 8 47.57 -9.28 15.29
CA PHE A 8 46.90 -8.85 14.05
C PHE A 8 45.58 -9.62 13.80
N LEU A 9 44.93 -10.06 14.89
CA LEU A 9 43.68 -10.85 14.88
C LEU A 9 42.45 -10.02 15.30
N PHE A 10 42.49 -8.68 15.28
CA PHE A 10 41.36 -7.92 15.85
C PHE A 10 41.10 -6.56 15.20
N ALA A 11 41.02 -6.51 13.87
CA ALA A 11 40.50 -5.34 13.17
C ALA A 11 40.04 -5.68 11.74
N PHE A 12 39.04 -6.55 11.57
CA PHE A 12 38.17 -6.44 10.39
C PHE A 12 36.72 -6.32 10.84
N VAL A 13 36.37 -5.06 10.99
CA VAL A 13 35.06 -4.48 11.17
C VAL A 13 34.09 -5.08 10.15
N ILE A 14 33.09 -5.81 10.67
CA ILE A 14 31.70 -5.89 10.23
C ILE A 14 31.47 -5.27 8.84
N ALA A 15 31.67 -6.07 7.80
CA ALA A 15 31.04 -5.83 6.50
C ALA A 15 29.57 -6.27 6.62
N GLY A 16 28.73 -5.38 7.12
CA GLY A 16 27.27 -5.52 7.06
C GLY A 16 26.82 -5.40 5.62
N CYS A 17 26.79 -6.52 4.90
CA CYS A 17 26.17 -6.62 3.59
C CYS A 17 24.65 -6.56 3.80
N SER A 18 24.06 -5.39 3.56
CA SER A 18 22.60 -5.27 3.43
C SER A 18 22.18 -6.12 2.23
N PRO A 19 21.19 -7.04 2.35
CA PRO A 19 20.63 -7.67 1.18
C PRO A 19 19.94 -6.58 0.36
N HIS A 20 20.55 -6.27 -0.78
CA HIS A 20 19.94 -5.52 -1.86
C HIS A 20 18.84 -6.43 -2.46
N ALA A 21 17.62 -6.31 -1.95
CA ALA A 21 16.44 -6.78 -2.63
C ALA A 21 16.06 -5.70 -3.65
N GLY A 22 16.49 -5.93 -4.90
CA GLY A 22 16.07 -5.12 -6.04
C GLY A 22 14.60 -5.38 -6.42
N ASP A 23 14.07 -4.36 -7.07
CA ASP A 23 12.92 -4.29 -8.00
C ASP A 23 11.47 -4.33 -7.48
N GLY A 24 10.95 -3.17 -7.06
CA GLY A 24 9.49 -2.95 -7.12
C GLY A 24 8.94 -1.69 -6.44
N SER A 25 9.59 -1.16 -5.40
CA SER A 25 9.06 -0.03 -4.66
C SER A 25 9.67 1.29 -5.14
N ASP A 26 9.20 1.76 -6.29
CA ASP A 26 9.51 3.06 -6.88
C ASP A 26 8.95 4.26 -6.03
N GLY A 27 8.77 4.07 -4.72
CA GLY A 27 8.26 5.03 -3.76
C GLY A 27 8.89 4.84 -2.39
N ARG A 28 9.21 5.96 -1.72
CA ARG A 28 9.83 5.98 -0.39
C ARG A 28 9.09 5.03 0.57
N VAL A 29 9.82 4.20 1.30
CA VAL A 29 9.27 3.26 2.29
C VAL A 29 8.62 4.05 3.45
N ALA A 30 7.41 3.65 3.84
CA ALA A 30 6.67 4.22 4.97
C ALA A 30 6.70 3.29 6.20
N ALA A 31 6.68 1.97 5.99
CA ALA A 31 6.83 0.95 7.03
C ALA A 31 7.30 -0.38 6.41
N VAL A 32 7.80 -1.28 7.26
CA VAL A 32 8.12 -2.67 6.87
C VAL A 32 7.44 -3.61 7.86
N VAL A 33 6.68 -4.59 7.35
CA VAL A 33 5.93 -5.58 8.14
C VAL A 33 6.43 -6.97 7.80
N ASN A 34 7.26 -7.55 8.67
CA ASN A 34 7.88 -8.88 8.47
C ASN A 34 8.54 -9.05 7.09
N GLY A 35 9.22 -8.00 6.61
CA GLY A 35 9.91 -8.00 5.32
C GLY A 35 9.08 -7.51 4.13
N VAL A 36 7.78 -7.24 4.33
CA VAL A 36 6.92 -6.61 3.31
C VAL A 36 6.96 -5.09 3.47
N GLU A 37 7.35 -4.38 2.42
CA GLU A 37 7.39 -2.92 2.41
C GLU A 37 6.00 -2.32 2.14
N ILE A 38 5.62 -1.33 2.95
CA ILE A 38 4.48 -0.45 2.69
C ILE A 38 5.05 0.90 2.26
N THR A 39 4.66 1.38 1.07
CA THR A 39 5.22 2.62 0.49
C THR A 39 4.40 3.87 0.83
N GLN A 40 5.05 5.03 0.80
CA GLN A 40 4.35 6.31 0.95
C GLN A 40 3.35 6.56 -0.17
N ARG A 41 3.61 6.06 -1.39
CA ARG A 41 2.68 6.21 -2.52
C ARG A 41 1.35 5.52 -2.26
N GLU A 42 1.36 4.35 -1.61
CA GLU A 42 0.12 3.66 -1.22
C GLU A 42 -0.68 4.45 -0.20
N VAL A 43 0.00 4.98 0.83
CA VAL A 43 -0.63 5.83 1.85
C VAL A 43 -1.25 7.06 1.19
N ASP A 44 -0.50 7.72 0.31
CA ASP A 44 -0.97 8.92 -0.39
C ASP A 44 -2.12 8.62 -1.36
N PHE A 45 -2.08 7.49 -2.07
CA PHE A 45 -3.16 7.05 -2.96
C PHE A 45 -4.47 6.86 -2.20
N LEU A 46 -4.43 6.16 -1.06
CA LEU A 46 -5.61 5.96 -0.21
C LEU A 46 -6.07 7.28 0.44
N TYR A 47 -5.12 8.14 0.82
CA TYR A 47 -5.43 9.45 1.36
C TYR A 47 -6.18 10.30 0.34
N GLN A 48 -5.72 10.39 -0.91
CA GLN A 48 -6.38 11.17 -1.96
C GLN A 48 -7.83 10.71 -2.22
N ARG A 49 -8.09 9.41 -2.09
CA ARG A 49 -9.44 8.86 -2.26
C ARG A 49 -10.37 9.16 -1.07
N ALA A 50 -9.82 9.29 0.13
CA ALA A 50 -10.59 9.49 1.36
C ALA A 50 -10.59 10.94 1.87
N SER A 51 -9.73 11.81 1.34
CA SER A 51 -9.55 13.17 1.85
C SER A 51 -10.70 14.10 1.44
N ALA A 52 -11.20 14.87 2.40
CA ALA A 52 -12.09 15.99 2.12
C ALA A 52 -11.29 17.25 1.74
N PRO A 53 -11.77 18.08 0.79
CA PRO A 53 -11.15 19.37 0.50
C PRO A 53 -11.11 20.27 1.74
N GLY A 54 -10.04 21.06 1.89
CA GLY A 54 -9.97 22.09 2.93
C GLY A 54 -9.55 21.64 4.33
N ALA A 55 -9.13 20.38 4.53
CA ALA A 55 -8.58 19.91 5.80
C ALA A 55 -7.31 20.70 6.20
N SER A 56 -7.10 20.94 7.50
CA SER A 56 -5.86 21.53 8.02
C SER A 56 -4.70 20.54 7.96
N GLU A 57 -3.45 21.02 7.90
CA GLU A 57 -2.28 20.14 7.78
C GLU A 57 -2.15 19.11 8.92
N SER A 58 -2.55 19.46 10.15
CA SER A 58 -2.57 18.50 11.27
C SER A 58 -3.52 17.34 10.99
N VAL A 59 -4.75 17.64 10.56
CA VAL A 59 -5.77 16.63 10.21
C VAL A 59 -5.29 15.75 9.05
N LYS A 60 -4.66 16.34 8.03
CA LYS A 60 -4.10 15.58 6.91
C LYS A 60 -3.01 14.60 7.35
N ARG A 61 -2.13 15.01 8.28
CA ARG A 61 -1.09 14.12 8.82
C ARG A 61 -1.67 12.99 9.64
N ASP A 62 -2.64 13.29 10.51
CA ASP A 62 -3.29 12.28 11.35
C ASP A 62 -4.06 11.26 10.50
N GLN A 63 -4.73 11.70 9.44
CA GLN A 63 -5.41 10.82 8.50
C GLN A 63 -4.43 9.89 7.77
N ARG A 64 -3.30 10.41 7.26
CA ARG A 64 -2.26 9.56 6.65
C ARG A 64 -1.67 8.56 7.64
N ARG A 65 -1.46 8.96 8.89
CA ARG A 65 -0.98 8.05 9.94
C ARG A 65 -1.99 6.94 10.23
N SER A 66 -3.29 7.27 10.26
CA SER A 66 -4.37 6.29 10.42
C SER A 66 -4.41 5.31 9.25
N ILE A 67 -4.27 5.79 8.01
CA ILE A 67 -4.19 4.96 6.81
C ILE A 67 -3.00 4.00 6.89
N LEU A 68 -1.80 4.50 7.23
CA LEU A 68 -0.61 3.65 7.40
C LEU A 68 -0.83 2.58 8.47
N ALA A 69 -1.42 2.93 9.62
CA ALA A 69 -1.74 1.97 10.66
C ALA A 69 -2.74 0.90 10.18
N GLY A 70 -3.72 1.29 9.35
CA GLY A 70 -4.65 0.38 8.70
C GLY A 70 -3.95 -0.59 7.75
N LEU A 71 -3.04 -0.10 6.90
CA LEU A 71 -2.24 -0.93 6.00
C LEU A 71 -1.37 -1.93 6.76
N VAL A 72 -0.68 -1.49 7.81
CA VAL A 72 0.12 -2.38 8.67
C VAL A 72 -0.74 -3.47 9.29
N ARG A 73 -1.93 -3.12 9.81
CA ARG A 73 -2.86 -4.10 10.37
C ARG A 73 -3.35 -5.10 9.33
N ALA A 74 -3.69 -4.62 8.13
CA ALA A 74 -4.14 -5.48 7.03
C ALA A 74 -3.07 -6.48 6.62
N GLU A 75 -1.82 -6.03 6.50
CA GLU A 75 -0.68 -6.89 6.16
C GLU A 75 -0.42 -7.96 7.22
N LEU A 76 -0.44 -7.59 8.51
CA LEU A 76 -0.31 -8.58 9.59
C LEU A 76 -1.42 -9.64 9.56
N LEU A 77 -2.65 -9.24 9.26
CA LEU A 77 -3.78 -10.16 9.13
C LEU A 77 -3.66 -11.05 7.88
N ALA A 78 -3.20 -10.49 6.76
CA ALA A 78 -2.97 -11.26 5.53
C ALA A 78 -1.89 -12.34 5.75
N GLN A 79 -0.78 -12.01 6.41
CA GLN A 79 0.25 -12.97 6.76
C GLN A 79 -0.26 -14.04 7.73
N GLN A 80 -1.11 -13.66 8.69
CA GLN A 80 -1.74 -14.63 9.58
C GLN A 80 -2.72 -15.53 8.84
N ALA A 81 -3.50 -15.00 7.89
CA ALA A 81 -4.42 -15.77 7.05
C ALA A 81 -3.67 -16.81 6.19
N ALA A 82 -2.51 -16.43 5.64
CA ALA A 82 -1.63 -17.36 4.91
C ALA A 82 -1.10 -18.48 5.82
N LYS A 83 -0.70 -18.17 7.06
CA LYS A 83 -0.31 -19.20 8.05
C LYS A 83 -1.46 -20.15 8.38
N MET A 84 -2.69 -19.63 8.36
CA MET A 84 -3.93 -20.41 8.56
C MET A 84 -4.38 -21.14 7.29
N LYS A 85 -3.65 -21.02 6.17
CA LYS A 85 -3.98 -21.60 4.86
C LYS A 85 -5.34 -21.19 4.31
N LEU A 86 -5.82 -19.99 4.68
CA LEU A 86 -7.11 -19.48 4.17
C LEU A 86 -7.03 -19.12 2.68
N ASP A 87 -5.84 -18.87 2.17
CA ASP A 87 -5.53 -18.69 0.75
C ASP A 87 -5.65 -19.99 -0.07
N GLN A 88 -5.77 -21.15 0.59
CA GLN A 88 -5.97 -22.47 -0.02
C GLN A 88 -7.43 -22.94 0.05
N SER A 89 -8.32 -22.13 0.61
CA SER A 89 -9.73 -22.47 0.71
C SER A 89 -10.43 -22.39 -0.66
N PRO A 90 -11.50 -23.16 -0.89
CA PRO A 90 -12.25 -23.09 -2.15
C PRO A 90 -12.91 -21.72 -2.38
N GLU A 91 -13.18 -20.96 -1.33
CA GLU A 91 -13.78 -19.62 -1.39
C GLU A 91 -12.79 -18.54 -1.85
N PHE A 92 -11.50 -18.69 -1.53
CA PHE A 92 -10.47 -17.69 -1.82
C PHE A 92 -10.41 -17.26 -3.31
N PRO A 93 -10.28 -18.18 -4.30
CA PRO A 93 -10.23 -17.80 -5.71
C PRO A 93 -11.53 -17.15 -6.19
N ILE A 94 -12.69 -17.57 -5.67
CA ILE A 94 -13.99 -16.98 -6.01
C ILE A 94 -14.07 -15.55 -5.49
N ALA A 95 -13.67 -15.32 -4.24
CA ALA A 95 -13.63 -14.00 -3.63
C ALA A 95 -12.67 -13.06 -4.39
N LEU A 96 -11.47 -13.54 -4.71
CA LEU A 96 -10.46 -12.77 -5.45
C LEU A 96 -10.94 -12.39 -6.85
N TYR A 97 -11.57 -13.32 -7.58
CA TYR A 97 -12.15 -13.04 -8.89
C TYR A 97 -13.24 -11.97 -8.83
N ASN A 98 -14.13 -12.07 -7.84
CA ASN A 98 -15.18 -11.08 -7.61
C ASN A 98 -14.61 -9.69 -7.26
N ALA A 99 -13.63 -9.63 -6.36
CA ALA A 99 -12.96 -8.39 -5.98
C ALA A 99 -12.29 -7.73 -7.20
N ARG A 100 -11.55 -8.51 -8.00
CA ARG A 100 -10.91 -8.02 -9.23
C ARG A 100 -11.93 -7.45 -10.20
N ARG A 101 -13.03 -8.16 -10.44
CA ARG A 101 -14.11 -7.71 -11.33
C ARG A 101 -14.73 -6.41 -10.84
N GLY A 102 -15.01 -6.28 -9.54
CA GLY A 102 -15.54 -5.05 -8.95
C GLY A 102 -14.59 -3.86 -9.09
N VAL A 103 -13.30 -4.06 -8.84
CA VAL A 103 -12.27 -3.01 -9.01
C VAL A 103 -12.21 -2.54 -10.46
N LEU A 104 -12.16 -3.47 -11.42
CA LEU A 104 -12.12 -3.12 -12.85
C LEU A 104 -13.38 -2.37 -13.31
N ALA A 105 -14.55 -2.81 -12.85
CA ALA A 105 -15.81 -2.14 -13.17
C ALA A 105 -15.80 -0.69 -12.65
N GLY A 106 -15.45 -0.47 -11.38
CA GLY A 106 -15.38 0.89 -10.82
C GLY A 106 -14.34 1.78 -11.49
N LEU A 107 -13.20 1.23 -11.92
CA LEU A 107 -12.20 1.97 -12.71
C LEU A 107 -12.74 2.35 -14.10
N ALA A 108 -13.44 1.43 -14.76
CA ALA A 108 -14.06 1.70 -16.05
C ALA A 108 -15.15 2.78 -15.94
N GLU A 109 -16.02 2.70 -14.93
CA GLU A 109 -17.05 3.70 -14.64
C GLU A 109 -16.44 5.09 -14.41
N ALA A 110 -15.44 5.19 -13.52
CA ALA A 110 -14.76 6.45 -13.25
C ALA A 110 -14.14 7.05 -14.53
N LYS A 111 -13.55 6.20 -15.38
CA LYS A 111 -12.99 6.62 -16.66
C LYS A 111 -14.07 7.12 -17.62
N ILE A 112 -15.16 6.38 -17.78
CA ILE A 112 -16.28 6.75 -18.66
C ILE A 112 -16.86 8.09 -18.22
N VAL A 113 -17.16 8.26 -16.92
CA VAL A 113 -17.69 9.51 -16.36
C VAL A 113 -16.74 10.69 -16.59
N SER A 114 -15.43 10.48 -16.42
CA SER A 114 -14.44 11.55 -16.66
C SER A 114 -14.39 12.05 -18.11
N THR A 115 -14.85 11.22 -19.07
CA THR A 115 -14.91 11.56 -20.49
C THR A 115 -16.30 11.94 -20.98
N ALA A 116 -17.33 11.76 -20.16
CA ALA A 116 -18.71 12.07 -20.51
C ALA A 116 -18.94 13.58 -20.55
N LYS A 117 -19.71 14.06 -21.53
CA LYS A 117 -20.09 15.47 -21.62
C LYS A 117 -21.00 15.81 -20.41
N PRO A 118 -20.75 16.92 -19.70
CA PRO A 118 -21.63 17.37 -18.63
C PRO A 118 -23.07 17.51 -19.14
N LEU A 119 -24.05 17.06 -18.35
CA LEU A 119 -25.45 17.22 -18.70
C LEU A 119 -25.77 18.72 -18.82
N SER A 120 -26.51 19.09 -19.87
CA SER A 120 -26.95 20.47 -20.04
C SER A 120 -27.99 20.83 -18.96
N GLN A 121 -28.01 22.09 -18.53
CA GLN A 121 -28.98 22.60 -17.56
C GLN A 121 -30.44 22.34 -17.99
N GLU A 122 -30.70 22.25 -19.30
CA GLU A 122 -32.00 21.95 -19.88
C GLU A 122 -32.39 20.48 -19.63
N THR A 123 -31.46 19.54 -19.82
CA THR A 123 -31.67 18.10 -19.58
C THR A 123 -31.86 17.80 -18.08
N ILE A 124 -31.22 18.58 -17.20
CA ILE A 124 -31.36 18.41 -15.75
C ILE A 124 -32.77 18.78 -15.29
N GLN A 125 -33.37 19.83 -15.85
CA GLN A 125 -34.72 20.29 -15.46
C GLN A 125 -35.83 19.33 -15.91
N THR A 126 -35.63 18.58 -17.00
CA THR A 126 -36.64 17.62 -17.50
C THR A 126 -36.67 16.29 -16.74
N VAL A 127 -35.60 15.93 -16.02
CA VAL A 127 -35.50 14.64 -15.30
C VAL A 127 -35.98 14.75 -13.84
N VAL A 128 -36.12 15.97 -13.32
CA VAL A 128 -36.55 16.26 -11.93
C VAL A 128 -38.03 16.64 -11.83
N ALA A 129 -38.78 16.60 -12.94
CA ALA A 129 -40.24 16.80 -12.99
C ALA A 129 -40.98 15.46 -12.94
#